data_AF-A0A2E1QNZ3-F1
#
_entry.id   AF-A0A2E1QNZ3-F1
#
_cell.length_a   1.000
_cell.length_b   1.000
_cell.length_c   1.000
_cell.angle_alpha   90.00
_cell.angle_beta   90.00
_cell.angle_gamma   90.00
#
_symmetry.space_group_name_H-M   'P 1'
#
loop_
_entity.id
_entity.type
_entity.pdbx_description
1 polymer ?
#
loop_
_entity_poly.entity_id
_entity_poly.type
_entity_poly.pdbx_seq_one_letter_code
_entity_poly.pdbx_strand_id
1 'polypeptide(L)'
;MMKMLAVFIFVLFYSIVARAENIIGVEFNDSSAKENTYSRDYEFKIEGKFSEKFTLKHGQCGYSKASRQDDCLRDRGRIERIGDWKRGNEHWYKFSFYVDETWPTELEYKTVIIQSKVKGATDPTWVLQLEHGNLVLSFNQIKQHCKIMDYNDIANRWVNVTLYTNLADKHTKWFKNEKKKAQIWIDGTPKKAFCGYSESGLVPDKLKTKNFKKYGQSIRYGIYHSYVSRDLYRLNPNITLPGWKDTHSDVGSSIESMTNDPWSIDWEILYPTKNIWWDDMQHSTAKNPWDMNLSEIDNIHSYE
;
A
#
# COMPACT_ATOMS: atom_id res chain seq x y z
N MET A 1 27.28 -62.12 -23.92
CA MET A 1 28.02 -60.85 -24.15
C MET A 1 27.00 -59.85 -24.66
N MET A 2 26.33 -59.08 -23.80
CA MET A 2 26.77 -57.83 -23.18
C MET A 2 27.08 -56.73 -24.21
N LYS A 3 26.39 -55.58 -24.02
CA LYS A 3 26.60 -54.23 -24.60
C LYS A 3 25.81 -53.89 -25.88
N MET A 4 24.65 -53.25 -25.69
CA MET A 4 24.41 -51.86 -26.12
C MET A 4 22.95 -51.49 -25.81
N LEU A 5 22.68 -51.11 -24.57
CA LEU A 5 21.42 -50.50 -24.16
C LEU A 5 21.72 -49.37 -23.17
N ALA A 6 22.50 -48.38 -23.61
CA ALA A 6 22.90 -47.27 -22.76
C ALA A 6 23.27 -46.04 -23.59
N VAL A 7 22.44 -45.66 -24.56
CA VAL A 7 22.53 -44.34 -25.20
C VAL A 7 21.09 -43.93 -25.53
N PHE A 8 20.72 -42.69 -25.21
CA PHE A 8 19.44 -42.03 -25.51
C PHE A 8 18.27 -42.13 -24.51
N ILE A 9 18.55 -42.11 -23.20
CA ILE A 9 17.63 -41.46 -22.24
C ILE A 9 18.45 -40.48 -21.40
N PHE A 10 19.04 -39.48 -22.08
CA PHE A 10 19.75 -38.37 -21.43
C PHE A 10 19.48 -37.05 -22.17
N VAL A 11 18.26 -36.90 -22.71
CA VAL A 11 17.86 -35.71 -23.51
C VAL A 11 16.50 -35.12 -23.08
N LEU A 12 15.86 -35.64 -22.02
CA LEU A 12 14.53 -35.17 -21.57
C LEU A 12 14.46 -34.78 -20.09
N PHE A 13 15.58 -34.34 -19.52
CA PHE A 13 15.61 -33.54 -18.29
C PHE A 13 16.35 -32.21 -18.51
N TYR A 14 16.25 -31.64 -19.72
CA TYR A 14 16.14 -30.18 -19.78
C TYR A 14 14.74 -29.86 -19.27
N SER A 15 14.61 -29.92 -17.94
CA SER A 15 13.55 -29.25 -17.22
C SER A 15 13.44 -27.90 -17.86
N ILE A 16 12.30 -27.66 -18.52
CA ILE A 16 11.83 -26.32 -18.79
C ILE A 16 11.65 -25.76 -17.40
N VAL A 17 12.74 -25.25 -16.82
CA VAL A 17 12.66 -24.21 -15.80
C VAL A 17 12.08 -23.07 -16.60
N ALA A 18 10.77 -23.09 -16.79
CA ALA A 18 10.00 -21.92 -17.13
C ALA A 18 10.52 -20.91 -16.11
N ARG A 19 11.29 -19.93 -16.59
CA ARG A 19 11.75 -18.85 -15.74
C ARG A 19 10.45 -18.20 -15.29
N ALA A 20 9.96 -18.59 -14.11
CA ALA A 20 8.86 -17.90 -13.47
C ALA A 20 9.39 -16.49 -13.26
N GLU A 21 9.03 -15.59 -14.15
CA GLU A 21 9.30 -14.17 -13.96
C GLU A 21 8.43 -13.72 -12.79
N ASN A 22 8.98 -12.84 -11.95
CA ASN A 22 8.15 -12.22 -10.93
C ASN A 22 6.97 -11.55 -11.60
N ILE A 23 5.78 -11.78 -11.06
CA ILE A 23 4.60 -11.02 -11.45
C ILE A 23 4.62 -9.69 -10.68
N ILE A 24 5.58 -8.84 -11.05
CA ILE A 24 5.58 -7.42 -10.68
C ILE A 24 5.20 -6.67 -11.95
N GLY A 25 3.89 -6.65 -12.24
CA GLY A 25 3.31 -6.09 -13.47
C GLY A 25 3.24 -4.55 -13.49
N VAL A 26 4.04 -3.90 -12.65
CA VAL A 26 4.07 -2.45 -12.49
C VAL A 26 5.51 -2.04 -12.73
N GLU A 27 5.72 -1.20 -13.74
CA GLU A 27 7.01 -0.54 -13.92
C GLU A 27 7.16 0.55 -12.86
N PHE A 28 8.34 0.63 -12.26
CA PHE A 28 8.64 1.51 -11.14
C PHE A 28 9.79 2.43 -11.52
N ASN A 29 9.50 3.73 -11.55
CA ASN A 29 10.40 4.75 -12.08
C ASN A 29 11.17 5.51 -11.00
N ASP A 30 10.79 5.37 -9.72
CA ASP A 30 11.45 6.05 -8.61
C ASP A 30 11.29 5.24 -7.32
N SER A 31 12.33 5.29 -6.49
CA SER A 31 12.31 4.77 -5.13
C SER A 31 12.83 5.86 -4.19
N SER A 32 12.17 6.00 -3.04
CA SER A 32 12.73 6.81 -1.96
C SER A 32 13.84 6.07 -1.18
N ALA A 33 14.25 4.88 -1.65
CA ALA A 33 15.20 3.99 -0.98
C ALA A 33 16.63 4.50 -0.99
N LYS A 34 17.23 4.52 0.19
CA LYS A 34 18.69 4.50 0.36
C LYS A 34 19.17 3.04 0.40
N GLU A 35 20.44 2.83 0.09
CA GLU A 35 21.11 1.51 0.19
C GLU A 35 20.82 0.89 1.58
N ASN A 36 20.48 -0.41 1.62
CA ASN A 36 20.08 -1.20 2.82
C ASN A 36 18.65 -1.01 3.38
N THR A 37 17.75 -0.27 2.71
CA THR A 37 16.32 -0.15 3.12
C THR A 37 15.33 -0.89 2.22
N TYR A 38 15.81 -1.33 1.06
CA TYR A 38 15.08 -2.15 0.09
C TYR A 38 16.00 -3.27 -0.36
N SER A 39 15.45 -4.47 -0.53
CA SER A 39 16.16 -5.63 -1.06
C SER A 39 15.22 -6.57 -1.79
N ARG A 40 15.79 -7.44 -2.62
CA ARG A 40 15.09 -8.59 -3.20
C ARG A 40 15.40 -9.80 -2.36
N ASP A 41 14.36 -10.46 -1.87
CA ASP A 41 14.47 -11.68 -1.08
C ASP A 41 14.22 -12.89 -1.99
N TYR A 42 15.28 -13.64 -2.28
CA TYR A 42 15.22 -14.79 -3.18
C TYR A 42 14.77 -16.07 -2.48
N GLU A 43 14.78 -16.10 -1.14
CA GLU A 43 14.42 -17.28 -0.36
C GLU A 43 13.00 -17.17 0.19
N PHE A 44 12.51 -15.95 0.42
CA PHE A 44 11.18 -15.71 0.95
C PHE A 44 10.26 -15.10 -0.12
N LYS A 45 9.41 -15.92 -0.78
CA LYS A 45 8.53 -15.49 -1.88
C LYS A 45 7.30 -16.40 -2.03
N ILE A 46 6.24 -15.89 -2.66
CA ILE A 46 5.07 -16.69 -3.06
C ILE A 46 5.33 -17.33 -4.42
N GLU A 47 5.69 -16.51 -5.40
CA GLU A 47 5.89 -16.92 -6.78
C GLU A 47 7.04 -16.18 -7.46
N GLY A 48 7.43 -16.61 -8.65
CA GLY A 48 8.56 -16.01 -9.37
C GLY A 48 9.93 -16.28 -8.72
N LYS A 49 10.86 -15.35 -8.92
CA LYS A 49 12.28 -15.41 -8.51
C LYS A 49 12.54 -14.82 -7.14
N PHE A 50 11.84 -13.75 -6.74
CA PHE A 50 12.06 -13.03 -5.47
C PHE A 50 10.78 -12.36 -4.96
N SER A 51 10.72 -12.04 -3.68
CA SER A 51 9.82 -10.99 -3.17
C SER A 51 10.60 -9.71 -2.89
N GLU A 52 9.89 -8.61 -2.68
CA GLU A 52 10.49 -7.32 -2.39
C GLU A 52 10.37 -6.99 -0.91
N LYS A 53 11.52 -6.88 -0.23
CA LYS A 53 11.59 -6.56 1.19
C LYS A 53 11.90 -5.09 1.40
N PHE A 54 11.11 -4.46 2.25
CA PHE A 54 11.28 -3.09 2.70
C PHE A 54 11.56 -3.11 4.19
N THR A 55 12.65 -2.44 4.59
CA THR A 55 13.06 -2.31 5.98
C THR A 55 13.21 -0.83 6.32
N LEU A 56 12.39 -0.34 7.24
CA LEU A 56 12.45 1.03 7.75
C LEU A 56 12.91 1.03 9.21
N LYS A 57 14.13 1.50 9.44
CA LYS A 57 14.76 1.64 10.76
C LYS A 57 14.58 3.06 11.31
N HIS A 58 14.90 3.26 12.58
CA HIS A 58 14.98 4.59 13.19
C HIS A 58 15.88 5.54 12.37
N GLY A 59 15.48 6.81 12.26
CA GLY A 59 16.20 7.84 11.50
C GLY A 59 16.11 7.71 9.98
N GLN A 60 15.44 6.67 9.46
CA GLN A 60 15.31 6.48 8.02
C GLN A 60 14.08 7.20 7.48
N CYS A 61 14.33 8.05 6.49
CA CYS A 61 13.36 8.89 5.82
C CYS A 61 13.75 9.02 4.35
N GLY A 62 12.76 9.27 3.50
CA GLY A 62 12.92 9.23 2.05
C GLY A 62 12.71 10.58 1.40
N TYR A 63 13.39 10.87 0.30
CA TYR A 63 13.10 12.06 -0.51
C TYR A 63 12.05 11.73 -1.59
N SER A 64 11.02 12.56 -1.74
CA SER A 64 10.05 12.43 -2.83
C SER A 64 10.38 13.44 -3.90
N LYS A 65 10.99 12.99 -5.01
CA LYS A 65 11.25 13.85 -6.19
C LYS A 65 9.96 14.41 -6.76
N ALA A 66 8.88 13.61 -6.72
CA ALA A 66 7.58 13.99 -7.25
C ALA A 66 6.93 15.18 -6.52
N SER A 67 7.15 15.32 -5.21
CA SER A 67 6.65 16.45 -4.42
C SER A 67 7.73 17.45 -4.03
N ARG A 68 9.00 17.19 -4.39
CA ARG A 68 10.19 17.94 -3.92
C ARG A 68 10.21 18.10 -2.40
N GLN A 69 9.72 17.10 -1.67
CA GLN A 69 9.62 17.13 -0.23
C GLN A 69 10.62 16.14 0.36
N ASP A 70 11.38 16.65 1.32
CA ASP A 70 12.21 15.84 2.19
C ASP A 70 11.39 15.40 3.39
N ASP A 71 11.09 14.11 3.49
CA ASP A 71 10.34 13.55 4.60
C ASP A 71 11.12 13.65 5.92
N CYS A 72 12.45 13.73 5.86
CA CYS A 72 13.28 13.90 7.04
C CYS A 72 12.95 15.21 7.78
N LEU A 73 12.55 16.24 7.04
CA LEU A 73 12.24 17.58 7.55
C LEU A 73 10.73 17.81 7.75
N ARG A 74 9.92 16.74 7.70
CA ARG A 74 8.45 16.80 7.79
C ARG A 74 7.87 15.76 8.73
N ASP A 75 8.66 15.26 9.66
CA ASP A 75 8.22 14.29 10.65
C ASP A 75 7.64 13.03 10.02
N ARG A 76 8.41 12.43 9.10
CA ARG A 76 8.03 11.25 8.31
C ARG A 76 9.16 10.24 8.26
N GLY A 77 8.79 8.97 8.25
CA GLY A 77 9.64 7.86 7.83
C GLY A 77 9.06 7.24 6.55
N ARG A 78 9.88 7.04 5.51
CA ARG A 78 9.38 6.55 4.22
C ARG A 78 10.40 5.73 3.45
N ILE A 79 9.92 4.56 3.01
CA ILE A 79 10.56 3.72 2.01
C ILE A 79 9.46 3.18 1.09
N GLU A 80 9.31 3.75 -0.10
CA GLU A 80 8.28 3.33 -1.05
C GLU A 80 8.85 3.15 -2.45
N ARG A 81 8.18 2.30 -3.23
CA ARG A 81 8.28 2.26 -4.69
C ARG A 81 7.07 2.94 -5.31
N ILE A 82 7.29 3.72 -6.35
CA ILE A 82 6.24 4.50 -7.04
C ILE A 82 5.99 3.91 -8.41
N GLY A 83 4.79 3.35 -8.59
CA GLY A 83 4.36 2.78 -9.86
C GLY A 83 4.00 3.84 -10.87
N ASP A 84 3.83 3.40 -12.11
CA ASP A 84 3.45 4.28 -13.19
C ASP A 84 2.08 4.93 -13.04
N TRP A 85 1.96 6.07 -13.71
CA TRP A 85 0.71 6.81 -13.85
C TRP A 85 -0.21 6.10 -14.83
N LYS A 86 -1.28 5.47 -14.32
CA LYS A 86 -2.31 4.81 -15.14
C LYS A 86 -3.57 5.65 -15.20
N ARG A 87 -4.05 5.87 -16.43
CA ARG A 87 -5.33 6.52 -16.72
C ARG A 87 -6.48 5.55 -16.58
N GLY A 88 -7.68 6.09 -16.40
CA GLY A 88 -8.90 5.31 -16.25
C GLY A 88 -9.65 5.72 -14.99
N ASN A 89 -10.91 5.31 -14.91
CA ASN A 89 -11.72 5.51 -13.72
C ASN A 89 -11.77 4.23 -12.88
N GLU A 90 -11.82 3.08 -13.55
CA GLU A 90 -11.91 1.78 -12.91
C GLU A 90 -10.51 1.15 -12.87
N HIS A 91 -10.13 0.72 -11.67
CA HIS A 91 -8.83 0.11 -11.43
C HIS A 91 -8.99 -1.13 -10.57
N TRP A 92 -8.20 -2.14 -10.92
CA TRP A 92 -8.05 -3.40 -10.23
C TRP A 92 -6.61 -3.54 -9.76
N TYR A 93 -6.41 -3.87 -8.50
CA TYR A 93 -5.12 -4.12 -7.89
C TYR A 93 -5.12 -5.53 -7.34
N LYS A 94 -4.03 -6.26 -7.56
CA LYS A 94 -3.75 -7.55 -6.92
C LYS A 94 -2.35 -7.46 -6.36
N PHE A 95 -2.17 -7.89 -5.12
CA PHE A 95 -0.87 -7.91 -4.47
C PHE A 95 -0.93 -8.81 -3.25
N SER A 96 0.25 -9.27 -2.85
CA SER A 96 0.41 -10.00 -1.61
C SER A 96 1.46 -9.31 -0.75
N PHE A 97 1.21 -9.28 0.56
CA PHE A 97 2.16 -8.74 1.51
C PHE A 97 2.34 -9.66 2.71
N TYR A 98 3.48 -9.56 3.36
CA TYR A 98 3.81 -10.27 4.57
C TYR A 98 4.43 -9.30 5.58
N VAL A 99 3.95 -9.36 6.82
CA VAL A 99 4.59 -8.72 7.98
C VAL A 99 4.88 -9.78 9.02
N ASP A 100 6.06 -9.70 9.63
CA ASP A 100 6.42 -10.60 10.73
C ASP A 100 5.79 -10.13 12.05
N GLU A 101 5.81 -10.98 13.06
CA GLU A 101 5.32 -10.68 14.40
C GLU A 101 6.02 -9.52 15.10
N THR A 102 7.20 -9.10 14.61
CA THR A 102 7.95 -7.97 15.19
C THR A 102 7.40 -6.62 14.76
N TRP A 103 6.35 -6.59 13.91
CA TRP A 103 5.69 -5.35 13.55
C TRP A 103 5.13 -4.65 14.80
N PRO A 104 5.48 -3.37 15.03
CA PRO A 104 5.13 -2.67 16.26
C PRO A 104 3.64 -2.29 16.26
N THR A 105 2.84 -3.03 17.03
CA THR A 105 1.38 -2.85 17.14
C THR A 105 0.97 -1.83 18.20
N GLU A 106 1.88 -1.50 19.11
CA GLU A 106 1.72 -0.55 20.21
C GLU A 106 1.84 0.91 19.77
N LEU A 107 2.20 1.16 18.50
CA LEU A 107 2.25 2.49 17.93
C LEU A 107 0.84 3.01 17.65
N GLU A 108 0.61 4.25 18.04
CA GLU A 108 -0.69 4.88 17.90
C GLU A 108 -0.91 5.30 16.44
N TYR A 109 0.18 5.71 15.77
CA TYR A 109 0.10 6.26 14.43
C TYR A 109 0.14 5.19 13.35
N LYS A 110 -0.79 5.33 12.40
CA LYS A 110 -0.94 4.47 11.24
C LYS A 110 0.33 4.44 10.38
N THR A 111 0.65 3.24 9.89
CA THR A 111 1.67 3.05 8.85
C THR A 111 0.98 2.68 7.55
N VAL A 112 1.08 3.55 6.54
CA VAL A 112 0.58 3.28 5.19
C VAL A 112 1.49 2.27 4.53
N ILE A 113 0.91 1.17 4.03
CA ILE A 113 1.65 0.10 3.36
C ILE A 113 1.46 0.15 1.84
N ILE A 114 0.29 0.60 1.37
CA ILE A 114 0.05 0.90 -0.04
C ILE A 114 -0.98 2.03 -0.18
N GLN A 115 -0.81 2.87 -1.19
CA GLN A 115 -1.67 4.01 -1.46
C GLN A 115 -1.85 4.25 -2.97
N SER A 116 -3.01 4.77 -3.36
CA SER A 116 -3.25 5.33 -4.69
C SER A 116 -3.24 6.84 -4.63
N LYS A 117 -2.41 7.48 -5.45
CA LYS A 117 -2.28 8.94 -5.48
C LYS A 117 -2.55 9.48 -6.88
N VAL A 118 -3.45 10.45 -6.97
CA VAL A 118 -3.66 11.27 -8.17
C VAL A 118 -2.61 12.38 -8.24
N LYS A 119 -2.16 12.71 -9.45
CA LYS A 119 -1.11 13.73 -9.63
C LYS A 119 -1.59 15.09 -9.15
N GLY A 120 -0.81 15.72 -8.27
CA GLY A 120 -1.13 17.01 -7.66
C GLY A 120 -2.13 16.92 -6.51
N ALA A 121 -2.56 15.72 -6.10
CA ALA A 121 -3.28 15.56 -4.84
C ALA A 121 -2.30 15.66 -3.65
N THR A 122 -2.70 16.37 -2.59
CA THR A 122 -1.99 16.32 -1.31
C THR A 122 -2.18 14.94 -0.69
N ASP A 123 -3.43 14.53 -0.51
CA ASP A 123 -3.79 13.24 0.06
C ASP A 123 -3.98 12.16 -1.02
N PRO A 124 -3.64 10.89 -0.69
CA PRO A 124 -3.99 9.77 -1.55
C PRO A 124 -5.51 9.60 -1.66
N THR A 125 -5.99 9.02 -2.75
CA THR A 125 -7.40 8.70 -2.96
C THR A 125 -7.87 7.61 -2.01
N TRP A 126 -7.05 6.56 -1.87
CA TRP A 126 -7.24 5.49 -0.91
C TRP A 126 -5.89 5.01 -0.38
N VAL A 127 -5.91 4.44 0.81
CA VAL A 127 -4.75 3.83 1.47
C VAL A 127 -5.14 2.53 2.14
N LEU A 128 -4.24 1.56 2.09
CA LEU A 128 -4.25 0.41 2.99
C LEU A 128 -3.12 0.64 4.01
N GLN A 129 -3.46 0.51 5.28
CA GLN A 129 -2.57 0.86 6.40
C GLN A 129 -2.68 -0.15 7.53
N LEU A 130 -1.61 -0.27 8.32
CA LEU A 130 -1.60 -0.97 9.59
C LEU A 130 -1.76 0.06 10.72
N GLU A 131 -2.77 -0.11 11.55
CA GLU A 131 -3.14 0.80 12.64
C GLU A 131 -3.54 0.01 13.88
N HIS A 132 -2.79 0.17 14.98
CA HIS A 132 -2.92 -0.67 16.18
C HIS A 132 -2.93 -2.17 15.83
N GLY A 133 -2.09 -2.56 14.87
CA GLY A 133 -2.02 -3.91 14.29
C GLY A 133 -3.13 -4.28 13.29
N ASN A 134 -4.23 -3.54 13.18
CA ASN A 134 -5.31 -3.89 12.26
C ASN A 134 -5.01 -3.46 10.83
N LEU A 135 -5.42 -4.26 9.84
CA LEU A 135 -5.46 -3.82 8.45
C LEU A 135 -6.67 -2.93 8.24
N VAL A 136 -6.42 -1.71 7.79
CA VAL A 136 -7.47 -0.71 7.56
C VAL A 136 -7.38 -0.20 6.13
N LEU A 137 -8.53 -0.15 5.45
CA LEU A 137 -8.70 0.54 4.18
C LEU A 137 -9.37 1.89 4.43
N SER A 138 -8.74 2.98 3.98
CA SER A 138 -9.30 4.33 4.09
C SER A 138 -9.44 5.00 2.74
N PHE A 139 -10.49 5.82 2.60
CA PHE A 139 -10.77 6.65 1.43
C PHE A 139 -10.87 8.11 1.87
N ASN A 140 -9.85 8.91 1.56
CA ASN A 140 -9.73 10.27 2.12
C ASN A 140 -10.84 11.20 1.62
N GLN A 141 -11.19 11.13 0.33
CA GLN A 141 -12.20 12.01 -0.27
C GLN A 141 -13.60 11.83 0.34
N ILE A 142 -13.95 10.59 0.68
CA ILE A 142 -15.27 10.23 1.24
C ILE A 142 -15.23 10.00 2.74
N LYS A 143 -14.08 10.27 3.38
CA LYS A 143 -13.84 10.15 4.83
C LYS A 143 -14.25 8.80 5.43
N GLN A 144 -14.04 7.72 4.68
CA GLN A 144 -14.29 6.36 5.16
C GLN A 144 -13.00 5.73 5.66
N HIS A 145 -13.10 5.01 6.77
CA HIS A 145 -12.03 4.28 7.43
C HIS A 145 -12.61 2.96 7.91
N CYS A 146 -12.10 1.85 7.38
CA CYS A 146 -12.73 0.54 7.54
C CYS A 146 -11.69 -0.48 7.95
N LYS A 147 -11.91 -1.09 9.12
CA LYS A 147 -11.15 -2.28 9.52
C LYS A 147 -11.50 -3.45 8.61
N ILE A 148 -10.46 -4.07 8.04
CA ILE A 148 -10.55 -5.17 7.08
C ILE A 148 -10.20 -6.51 7.73
N MET A 149 -9.21 -6.50 8.63
CA MET A 149 -8.64 -7.70 9.25
C MET A 149 -7.91 -7.34 10.55
N ASP A 150 -7.92 -8.24 11.52
CA ASP A 150 -7.16 -8.15 12.77
C ASP A 150 -5.68 -8.50 12.58
N TYR A 151 -4.79 -7.95 13.41
CA TYR A 151 -3.34 -8.22 13.32
C TYR A 151 -2.98 -9.70 13.36
N ASN A 152 -3.63 -10.44 14.25
CA ASN A 152 -3.36 -11.87 14.47
C ASN A 152 -3.68 -12.69 13.21
N ASP A 153 -4.56 -12.19 12.35
CA ASP A 153 -4.89 -12.80 11.07
C ASP A 153 -3.99 -12.30 9.93
N ILE A 154 -3.01 -11.44 10.20
CA ILE A 154 -2.10 -10.83 9.20
C ILE A 154 -0.66 -11.28 9.47
N ALA A 155 -0.25 -11.24 10.73
CA ALA A 155 1.12 -11.51 11.14
C ALA A 155 1.55 -12.93 10.76
N ASN A 156 2.82 -13.05 10.37
CA ASN A 156 3.47 -14.31 10.04
C ASN A 156 2.82 -15.11 8.90
N ARG A 157 2.10 -14.44 7.99
CA ARG A 157 1.62 -15.07 6.76
C ARG A 157 1.53 -14.09 5.59
N TRP A 158 1.50 -14.66 4.39
CA TRP A 158 1.15 -13.91 3.19
C TRP A 158 -0.35 -13.62 3.17
N VAL A 159 -0.69 -12.35 2.97
CA VAL A 159 -2.06 -11.88 2.80
C VAL A 159 -2.25 -11.48 1.35
N ASN A 160 -3.13 -12.18 0.64
CA ASN A 160 -3.43 -11.88 -0.75
C ASN A 160 -4.58 -10.88 -0.80
N VAL A 161 -4.36 -9.74 -1.43
CA VAL A 161 -5.34 -8.67 -1.56
C VAL A 161 -5.72 -8.50 -3.02
N THR A 162 -7.02 -8.44 -3.29
CA THR A 162 -7.54 -7.86 -4.52
C THR A 162 -8.41 -6.66 -4.16
N LEU A 163 -8.20 -5.54 -4.83
CA LEU A 163 -8.95 -4.31 -4.61
C LEU A 163 -9.47 -3.80 -5.95
N TYR A 164 -10.77 -3.52 -6.00
CA TYR A 164 -11.39 -2.75 -7.06
C TYR A 164 -11.68 -1.33 -6.57
N THR A 165 -11.42 -0.33 -7.41
CA THR A 165 -11.85 1.06 -7.17
C THR A 165 -12.39 1.72 -8.44
N ASN A 166 -13.51 2.43 -8.29
CA ASN A 166 -14.07 3.37 -9.24
C ASN A 166 -13.82 4.80 -8.74
N LEU A 167 -12.94 5.50 -9.44
CA LEU A 167 -12.51 6.85 -9.13
C LEU A 167 -13.48 7.92 -9.64
N ALA A 168 -14.45 7.57 -10.49
CA ALA A 168 -15.39 8.49 -11.10
C ALA A 168 -16.69 8.68 -10.28
N ASP A 169 -17.36 9.81 -10.56
CA ASP A 169 -18.70 10.08 -10.04
C ASP A 169 -19.74 9.11 -10.58
N LYS A 170 -19.60 8.73 -11.86
CA LYS A 170 -20.50 7.77 -12.47
C LYS A 170 -20.39 6.42 -11.76
N HIS A 171 -21.54 5.80 -11.45
CA HIS A 171 -21.58 4.45 -10.90
C HIS A 171 -20.96 3.45 -11.88
N THR A 172 -20.48 2.35 -11.33
CA THR A 172 -20.06 1.21 -12.14
C THR A 172 -21.21 0.23 -12.34
N LYS A 173 -21.15 -0.56 -13.41
CA LYS A 173 -22.11 -1.65 -13.66
C LYS A 173 -21.75 -2.94 -12.91
N TRP A 174 -20.63 -2.95 -12.18
CA TRP A 174 -20.14 -4.12 -11.46
C TRP A 174 -20.96 -4.50 -10.23
N PHE A 175 -21.62 -3.52 -9.62
CA PHE A 175 -22.34 -3.70 -8.37
C PHE A 175 -23.77 -3.23 -8.55
N LYS A 176 -24.73 -3.91 -7.91
CA LYS A 176 -26.13 -3.46 -7.94
C LYS A 176 -26.31 -2.16 -7.18
N ASN A 177 -25.55 -1.97 -6.10
CA ASN A 177 -25.55 -0.72 -5.35
C ASN A 177 -24.69 0.33 -6.08
N GLU A 178 -25.33 1.32 -6.68
CA GLU A 178 -24.67 2.39 -7.43
C GLU A 178 -23.68 3.23 -6.61
N LYS A 179 -23.87 3.28 -5.28
CA LYS A 179 -22.96 3.95 -4.35
C LYS A 179 -21.65 3.19 -4.18
N LYS A 180 -21.57 1.92 -4.57
CA LYS A 180 -20.36 1.12 -4.35
C LYS A 180 -19.25 1.53 -5.31
N LYS A 181 -18.27 2.26 -4.79
CA LYS A 181 -17.06 2.71 -5.47
C LYS A 181 -15.87 1.80 -5.26
N ALA A 182 -15.85 0.94 -4.25
CA ALA A 182 -14.75 0.01 -4.04
C ALA A 182 -15.20 -1.33 -3.46
N GLN A 183 -14.39 -2.36 -3.68
CA GLN A 183 -14.52 -3.66 -3.02
C GLN A 183 -13.13 -4.25 -2.80
N ILE A 184 -12.91 -4.83 -1.62
CA ILE A 184 -11.69 -5.55 -1.29
C ILE A 184 -11.99 -7.04 -1.07
N TRP A 185 -11.13 -7.90 -1.59
CA TRP A 185 -11.10 -9.33 -1.32
C TRP A 185 -9.80 -9.64 -0.61
N ILE A 186 -9.88 -10.49 0.41
CA ILE A 186 -8.70 -11.04 1.09
C ILE A 186 -8.73 -12.55 0.89
N ASP A 187 -7.63 -13.10 0.40
CA ASP A 187 -7.49 -14.52 0.12
C ASP A 187 -8.65 -15.05 -0.74
N GLY A 188 -8.98 -14.29 -1.80
CA GLY A 188 -10.07 -14.58 -2.73
C GLY A 188 -11.49 -14.29 -2.21
N THR A 189 -11.65 -14.01 -0.92
CA THR A 189 -12.98 -13.84 -0.28
C THR A 189 -13.37 -12.36 -0.18
N PRO A 190 -14.56 -11.95 -0.67
CA PRO A 190 -15.01 -10.56 -0.56
C PRO A 190 -15.22 -10.18 0.90
N LYS A 191 -14.62 -9.06 1.32
CA LYS A 191 -14.90 -8.49 2.64
C LYS A 191 -16.21 -7.70 2.60
N LYS A 192 -17.10 -8.01 3.54
CA LYS A 192 -18.42 -7.37 3.68
C LYS A 192 -18.37 -6.05 4.46
N ALA A 193 -17.20 -5.43 4.59
CA ALA A 193 -17.08 -4.12 5.24
C ALA A 193 -17.86 -3.07 4.43
N PHE A 194 -18.60 -2.21 5.13
CA PHE A 194 -19.24 -1.03 4.52
C PHE A 194 -18.16 0.00 4.17
N CYS A 195 -17.45 -0.26 3.08
CA CYS A 195 -16.29 0.52 2.67
C CYS A 195 -16.36 0.87 1.18
N GLY A 196 -15.95 2.10 0.85
CA GLY A 196 -16.00 2.62 -0.50
C GLY A 196 -17.43 2.86 -1.00
N TYR A 197 -18.37 3.22 -0.14
CA TYR A 197 -19.75 3.57 -0.55
C TYR A 197 -19.91 5.09 -0.60
N SER A 198 -20.19 5.66 -1.76
CA SER A 198 -20.38 7.11 -1.93
C SER A 198 -21.19 7.44 -3.18
N GLU A 199 -21.95 8.52 -3.11
CA GLU A 199 -22.59 9.13 -4.29
C GLU A 199 -21.56 9.82 -5.20
N SER A 200 -20.48 10.33 -4.61
CA SER A 200 -19.38 10.99 -5.32
C SER A 200 -18.25 10.02 -5.65
N GLY A 201 -17.44 10.37 -6.65
CA GLY A 201 -16.22 9.67 -6.98
C GLY A 201 -15.15 9.83 -5.90
N LEU A 202 -14.14 8.95 -5.94
CA LEU A 202 -13.07 8.92 -4.94
C LEU A 202 -11.99 10.00 -5.16
N VAL A 203 -12.07 10.77 -6.25
CA VAL A 203 -11.12 11.85 -6.57
C VAL A 203 -11.72 13.20 -6.18
N PRO A 204 -10.98 14.11 -5.52
CA PRO A 204 -11.45 15.46 -5.24
C PRO A 204 -11.83 16.24 -6.50
N ASP A 205 -12.95 16.98 -6.46
CA ASP A 205 -13.49 17.73 -7.62
C ASP A 205 -12.46 18.62 -8.32
N LYS A 206 -11.65 19.34 -7.52
CA LYS A 206 -10.57 20.22 -8.00
C LYS A 206 -9.53 19.52 -8.88
N LEU A 207 -9.40 18.19 -8.77
CA LEU A 207 -8.41 17.40 -9.52
C LEU A 207 -9.02 16.65 -10.71
N LYS A 208 -10.35 16.53 -10.78
CA LYS A 208 -11.07 15.74 -11.81
C LYS A 208 -10.89 16.28 -13.23
N THR A 209 -10.68 17.58 -13.40
CA THR A 209 -10.83 18.24 -14.70
C THR A 209 -9.56 18.24 -15.55
N LYS A 210 -8.37 18.32 -14.95
CA LYS A 210 -7.10 18.41 -15.70
C LYS A 210 -6.07 17.34 -15.33
N ASN A 211 -5.73 17.22 -14.05
CA ASN A 211 -4.65 16.31 -13.64
C ASN A 211 -5.06 14.85 -13.70
N PHE A 212 -6.24 14.52 -13.17
CA PHE A 212 -6.73 13.15 -13.19
C PHE A 212 -6.97 12.64 -14.62
N LYS A 213 -7.61 13.43 -15.49
CA LYS A 213 -7.79 13.04 -16.91
C LYS A 213 -6.48 12.89 -17.66
N LYS A 214 -5.48 13.75 -17.40
CA LYS A 214 -4.20 13.73 -18.11
C LYS A 214 -3.25 12.62 -17.64
N TYR A 215 -3.18 12.40 -16.34
CA TYR A 215 -2.17 11.52 -15.73
C TYR A 215 -2.79 10.30 -15.03
N GLY A 216 -4.03 10.39 -14.58
CA GLY A 216 -4.68 9.35 -13.79
C GLY A 216 -4.11 9.29 -12.39
N GLN A 217 -3.75 8.08 -11.96
CA GLN A 217 -3.28 7.77 -10.62
C GLN A 217 -2.07 6.84 -10.65
N SER A 218 -1.28 6.85 -9.58
CA SER A 218 -0.14 5.96 -9.36
C SER A 218 -0.30 5.25 -8.03
N ILE A 219 0.04 3.97 -8.00
CA ILE A 219 0.18 3.24 -6.75
C ILE A 219 1.57 3.47 -6.15
N ARG A 220 1.63 3.49 -4.82
CA ARG A 220 2.87 3.52 -4.05
C ARG A 220 2.76 2.51 -2.94
N TYR A 221 3.78 1.68 -2.76
CA TYR A 221 3.78 0.62 -1.75
C TYR A 221 5.17 0.52 -1.10
N GLY A 222 5.18 -0.01 0.12
CA GLY A 222 6.34 -0.07 0.99
C GLY A 222 5.94 0.28 2.41
N ILE A 223 6.65 1.21 3.04
CA ILE A 223 6.36 1.70 4.38
C ILE A 223 6.37 3.22 4.35
N TYR A 224 5.22 3.84 4.62
CA TYR A 224 5.12 5.28 4.83
C TYR A 224 4.46 5.57 6.17
N HIS A 225 5.24 6.12 7.08
CA HIS A 225 4.81 6.48 8.42
C HIS A 225 4.80 8.00 8.58
N SER A 226 3.67 8.52 9.06
CA SER A 226 3.49 9.96 9.29
C SER A 226 3.41 10.31 10.75
N TYR A 227 4.04 11.44 11.12
CA TYR A 227 4.02 12.03 12.46
C TYR A 227 4.77 11.18 13.51
N VAL A 228 5.97 10.72 13.14
CA VAL A 228 6.81 9.83 13.97
C VAL A 228 7.11 10.44 15.35
N SER A 229 7.33 11.75 15.41
CA SER A 229 7.65 12.48 16.64
C SER A 229 6.59 12.30 17.72
N ARG A 230 5.33 12.07 17.33
CA ARG A 230 4.24 11.83 18.29
C ARG A 230 4.37 10.48 18.97
N ASP A 231 4.68 9.42 18.22
CA ASP A 231 4.97 8.11 18.81
C ASP A 231 6.22 8.14 19.67
N LEU A 232 7.31 8.76 19.18
CA LEU A 232 8.56 8.87 19.92
C LEU A 232 8.39 9.63 21.25
N TYR A 233 7.65 10.74 21.22
CA TYR A 233 7.33 11.50 22.43
C TYR A 233 6.43 10.70 23.39
N ARG A 234 5.44 9.97 22.87
CA ARG A 234 4.58 9.11 23.72
C ARG A 234 5.39 8.04 24.44
N LEU A 235 6.35 7.43 23.74
CA LEU A 235 7.21 6.40 24.29
C LEU A 235 8.34 6.99 25.17
N ASN A 236 8.69 8.27 25.00
CA ASN A 236 9.65 9.01 25.85
C ASN A 236 9.22 10.48 26.07
N PRO A 237 8.36 10.76 27.07
CA PRO A 237 7.73 12.07 27.24
C PRO A 237 8.62 13.13 27.94
N ASN A 238 9.88 12.82 28.23
CA ASN A 238 10.75 13.69 29.05
C ASN A 238 11.49 14.78 28.27
N ILE A 239 11.24 14.90 26.95
CA ILE A 239 11.93 15.86 26.08
C ILE A 239 11.02 17.06 25.82
N THR A 240 11.50 18.28 26.10
CA THR A 240 10.78 19.51 25.74
C THR A 240 10.96 19.82 24.26
N LEU A 241 9.85 19.92 23.54
CA LEU A 241 9.83 20.16 22.10
C LEU A 241 9.03 21.43 21.76
N PRO A 242 9.41 22.17 20.71
CA PRO A 242 8.74 23.42 20.35
C PRO A 242 7.31 23.23 19.82
N GLY A 243 6.92 22.00 19.48
CA GLY A 243 5.71 21.72 18.74
C GLY A 243 5.85 22.10 17.27
N TRP A 244 5.04 21.49 16.42
CA TRP A 244 5.00 21.80 15.00
C TRP A 244 3.58 21.64 14.44
N LYS A 245 3.28 22.35 13.36
CA LYS A 245 1.97 22.29 12.68
C LYS A 245 2.15 22.10 11.19
N ASP A 246 1.82 20.90 10.71
CA ASP A 246 1.81 20.56 9.29
C ASP A 246 0.56 21.14 8.65
N THR A 247 0.71 22.20 7.84
CA THR A 247 -0.45 22.90 7.24
C THR A 247 -0.68 22.42 5.80
N HIS A 248 -1.88 21.93 5.54
CA HIS A 248 -2.33 21.47 4.23
C HIS A 248 -3.26 22.52 3.61
N SER A 249 -2.66 23.52 2.95
CA SER A 249 -3.34 24.70 2.42
C SER A 249 -4.44 24.40 1.41
N ASP A 250 -4.37 23.25 0.75
CA ASP A 250 -5.30 22.86 -0.31
C ASP A 250 -6.59 22.19 0.20
N VAL A 251 -6.60 21.75 1.45
CA VAL A 251 -7.77 21.17 2.13
C VAL A 251 -8.18 21.96 3.38
N GLY A 252 -7.48 23.06 3.69
CA GLY A 252 -7.77 23.92 4.83
C GLY A 252 -7.60 23.21 6.18
N SER A 253 -6.71 22.20 6.24
CA SER A 253 -6.48 21.41 7.43
C SER A 253 -5.05 21.59 7.94
N SER A 254 -4.87 21.25 9.21
CA SER A 254 -3.55 21.26 9.84
C SER A 254 -3.45 20.12 10.83
N ILE A 255 -2.28 19.51 10.92
CA ILE A 255 -2.02 18.38 11.79
C ILE A 255 -0.85 18.74 12.73
N GLU A 256 -1.09 18.69 14.04
CA GLU A 256 -0.13 19.14 15.07
C GLU A 256 0.86 18.05 15.45
N SER A 257 2.16 18.21 15.26
CA SER A 257 3.16 17.24 15.69
C SER A 257 4.06 17.78 16.79
N MET A 258 4.93 16.93 17.33
CA MET A 258 5.85 17.34 18.39
C MET A 258 7.04 18.13 17.82
N THR A 259 7.47 17.80 16.61
CA THR A 259 8.49 18.53 15.83
C THR A 259 8.30 18.23 14.33
N ASN A 260 8.88 19.04 13.44
CA ASN A 260 9.01 18.70 12.02
C ASN A 260 10.28 17.89 11.70
N ASP A 261 11.23 17.85 12.63
CA ASP A 261 12.52 17.19 12.44
C ASP A 261 12.77 16.21 13.60
N PRO A 262 12.07 15.05 13.62
CA PRO A 262 12.22 14.07 14.68
C PRO A 262 13.62 13.44 14.69
N TRP A 263 14.33 13.46 13.58
CA TRP A 263 15.56 12.66 13.43
C TRP A 263 16.82 13.39 13.90
N SER A 264 16.75 14.70 14.14
CA SER A 264 17.84 15.47 14.76
C SER A 264 17.80 15.46 16.28
N ILE A 265 16.73 14.95 16.88
CA ILE A 265 16.58 14.82 18.33
C ILE A 265 17.23 13.52 18.78
N ASP A 266 18.02 13.61 19.85
CA ASP A 266 18.57 12.43 20.54
C ASP A 266 17.50 11.83 21.46
N TRP A 267 16.71 10.92 20.90
CA TRP A 267 15.71 10.18 21.66
C TRP A 267 16.39 9.08 22.48
N GLU A 268 16.08 8.98 23.77
CA GLU A 268 16.57 7.86 24.62
C GLU A 268 16.10 6.49 24.11
N ILE A 269 15.11 6.47 23.23
CA ILE A 269 14.54 5.28 22.61
C ILE A 269 14.70 5.34 21.10
N LEU A 270 14.86 4.17 20.49
CA LEU A 270 14.84 4.04 19.04
C LEU A 270 13.43 3.73 18.55
N TYR A 271 13.08 4.33 17.41
CA TYR A 271 11.84 4.00 16.73
C TYR A 271 11.92 2.55 16.19
N PRO A 272 10.90 1.70 16.40
CA PRO A 272 10.99 0.30 16.07
C PRO A 272 11.19 0.08 14.56
N THR A 273 12.03 -0.89 14.24
CA THR A 273 12.27 -1.31 12.85
C THR A 273 11.03 -2.01 12.31
N LYS A 274 10.62 -1.64 11.10
CA LYS A 274 9.49 -2.25 10.40
C LYS A 274 9.98 -3.00 9.18
N ASN A 275 9.55 -4.26 9.03
CA ASN A 275 9.80 -5.07 7.85
C ASN A 275 8.48 -5.43 7.17
N ILE A 276 8.44 -5.29 5.84
CA ILE A 276 7.32 -5.80 5.02
C ILE A 276 7.87 -6.38 3.73
N TRP A 277 7.31 -7.51 3.32
CA TRP A 277 7.61 -8.13 2.04
C TRP A 277 6.40 -8.00 1.11
N TRP A 278 6.67 -7.87 -0.18
CA TRP A 278 5.67 -7.73 -1.23
C TRP A 278 5.93 -8.69 -2.38
N ASP A 279 4.85 -9.26 -2.91
CA ASP A 279 4.88 -10.14 -4.08
C ASP A 279 3.56 -10.01 -4.87
N ASP A 280 3.49 -10.62 -6.06
CA ASP A 280 2.29 -10.65 -6.94
C ASP A 280 1.66 -9.26 -7.19
N MET A 281 2.49 -8.21 -7.31
CA MET A 281 2.02 -6.82 -7.48
C MET A 281 1.56 -6.55 -8.91
N GLN A 282 0.26 -6.37 -9.09
CA GLN A 282 -0.38 -6.11 -10.37
C GLN A 282 -1.37 -4.96 -10.29
N HIS A 283 -1.45 -4.18 -11.38
CA HIS A 283 -2.39 -3.09 -11.53
C HIS A 283 -2.97 -3.10 -12.93
N SER A 284 -4.29 -3.21 -13.03
CA SER A 284 -5.01 -3.30 -14.30
C SER A 284 -6.17 -2.33 -14.35
N THR A 285 -6.48 -1.89 -15.57
CA THR A 285 -7.69 -1.13 -15.91
C THR A 285 -8.65 -1.98 -16.76
N ALA A 286 -8.29 -3.23 -17.01
CA ALA A 286 -9.12 -4.17 -17.73
C ALA A 286 -10.35 -4.55 -16.90
N LYS A 287 -11.35 -5.07 -17.61
CA LYS A 287 -12.65 -5.43 -17.06
C LYS A 287 -12.52 -6.73 -16.24
N ASN A 288 -12.61 -6.66 -14.90
CA ASN A 288 -12.49 -7.78 -13.93
C ASN A 288 -11.40 -8.81 -14.32
N PRO A 289 -10.12 -8.41 -14.31
CA PRO A 289 -9.02 -9.16 -14.92
C PRO A 289 -8.70 -10.49 -14.23
N TRP A 290 -9.24 -10.74 -13.05
CA TRP A 290 -9.00 -11.94 -12.25
C TRP A 290 -10.29 -12.66 -11.88
N ASP A 291 -11.37 -12.43 -12.63
CA ASP A 291 -12.66 -13.12 -12.50
C ASP A 291 -13.20 -13.16 -11.05
N MET A 292 -13.04 -12.05 -10.33
CA MET A 292 -13.47 -11.95 -8.93
C MET A 292 -14.98 -12.14 -8.81
N ASN A 293 -15.42 -12.86 -7.77
CA ASN A 293 -16.84 -13.06 -7.48
C ASN A 293 -17.47 -11.74 -7.04
N LEU A 294 -18.43 -11.25 -7.83
CA LEU A 294 -19.17 -10.00 -7.57
C LEU A 294 -20.56 -10.23 -6.93
N SER A 295 -21.06 -11.47 -6.93
CA SER A 295 -22.45 -11.80 -6.57
C SER A 295 -22.74 -11.74 -5.06
N GLU A 296 -21.75 -12.03 -4.22
CA GLU A 296 -21.89 -12.06 -2.75
C GLU A 296 -21.89 -10.66 -2.10
N ILE A 297 -21.67 -9.63 -2.90
CA ILE A 297 -21.45 -8.26 -2.47
C ILE A 297 -22.77 -7.51 -2.24
N ASP A 298 -23.84 -7.97 -2.89
CA ASP A 298 -25.12 -7.26 -2.99
C ASP A 298 -26.07 -7.47 -1.79
N ASN A 299 -25.69 -8.29 -0.80
CA ASN A 299 -26.55 -8.62 0.36
C ASN A 299 -26.34 -7.70 1.58
N ILE A 300 -25.58 -6.61 1.45
CA ILE A 300 -25.42 -5.60 2.51
C ILE A 300 -26.55 -4.57 2.34
N HIS A 301 -27.79 -4.99 2.60
CA HIS A 301 -28.93 -4.09 2.74
C HIS A 301 -29.05 -3.62 4.20
N SER A 302 -29.38 -2.33 4.34
CA SER A 302 -29.96 -1.66 5.52
C SER A 302 -29.17 -1.70 6.83
N TYR A 303 -28.23 -0.78 6.97
CA TYR A 303 -28.20 0.01 8.21
C TYR A 303 -28.36 1.46 7.78
N GLU A 304 -29.59 1.95 7.94
CA GLU A 304 -29.90 3.39 7.97
C GLU A 304 -29.22 4.05 9.17
#